data_AF-A0AA86P3V9-F1
#
_entry.id   AF-A0AA86P3V9-F1
#
_cell.length_a   1.000
_cell.length_b   1.000
_cell.length_c   1.000
_cell.angle_alpha   90.00
_cell.angle_beta   90.00
_cell.angle_gamma   90.00
#
_symmetry.space_group_name_H-M   'P 1'
#
loop_
_entity.id
_entity.type
_entity.pdbx_description
1 polymer ?
#
loop_
_entity_poly.entity_id
_entity_poly.type
_entity_poly.pdbx_seq_one_letter_code
_entity_poly.pdbx_strand_id
1 'polypeptide(L)'
;MKCHILKELQQLLNQSETIMSNLNKLERKLQYSENSQWTQHEHHLFIQGINTYGKTKQKEVAEYIQTKNTKQVSSHSQKFFSKLQIWYETNVTNRSMVPEAEQYFKQYGLSAKVVSQFILELQTKSQ
;
A
#
# COMPACT_ATOMS: atom_id res chain seq x y z
N MET A 1 -35.55 13.43 -45.28
CA MET A 1 -34.99 14.26 -44.19
C MET A 1 -35.28 13.71 -42.79
N LYS A 2 -36.55 13.50 -42.39
CA LYS A 2 -36.92 13.05 -41.02
C LYS A 2 -36.25 11.75 -40.55
N CYS A 3 -36.12 10.73 -41.40
CA CYS A 3 -35.47 9.44 -41.07
C CYS A 3 -33.94 9.56 -40.87
N HIS A 4 -33.29 10.48 -41.57
CA HIS A 4 -31.85 10.71 -41.41
C HIS A 4 -31.55 11.36 -40.06
N ILE A 5 -32.32 12.38 -39.70
CA ILE A 5 -32.22 13.07 -38.41
C ILE A 5 -32.43 12.09 -37.24
N LEU A 6 -33.39 11.17 -37.35
CA LEU A 6 -33.63 10.16 -36.31
C LEU A 6 -32.45 9.18 -36.14
N LYS A 7 -31.81 8.77 -37.24
CA LYS A 7 -30.62 7.91 -37.18
C LYS A 7 -29.42 8.63 -36.56
N GLU A 8 -29.24 9.89 -36.91
CA GLU A 8 -28.19 10.73 -36.37
C GLU A 8 -28.38 10.97 -34.86
N LEU A 9 -29.62 11.25 -34.41
CA LEU A 9 -29.94 11.36 -32.99
C LEU A 9 -29.72 10.05 -32.22
N GLN A 10 -30.08 8.89 -32.79
CA GLN A 10 -29.82 7.59 -32.17
C GLN A 10 -28.32 7.30 -32.07
N GLN A 11 -27.55 7.65 -33.10
CA GLN A 11 -26.10 7.50 -33.10
C GLN A 11 -25.46 8.38 -32.03
N LEU A 12 -25.90 9.63 -31.90
CA LEU A 12 -25.45 10.54 -30.85
C LEU A 12 -25.79 10.01 -29.44
N LEU A 13 -26.97 9.42 -29.26
CA LEU A 13 -27.35 8.79 -27.98
C LEU A 13 -26.40 7.63 -27.64
N ASN A 14 -26.18 6.70 -28.56
CA ASN A 14 -25.27 5.56 -28.34
C ASN A 14 -23.81 6.01 -28.07
N GLN A 15 -23.38 7.08 -28.76
CA GLN A 15 -22.07 7.70 -28.51
C GLN A 15 -21.99 8.28 -27.10
N SER A 16 -23.05 8.95 -26.63
CA SER A 16 -23.10 9.51 -25.28
C SER A 16 -23.00 8.43 -24.20
N GLU A 17 -23.67 7.30 -24.38
CA GLU A 17 -23.59 6.15 -23.46
C GLU A 17 -22.17 5.58 -23.40
N THR A 18 -21.52 5.47 -24.55
CA THR A 18 -20.13 5.00 -24.65
C THR A 18 -19.18 5.96 -23.93
N ILE A 19 -19.34 7.27 -24.13
CA ILE A 19 -18.54 8.30 -23.46
C ILE A 19 -18.73 8.21 -21.95
N MET A 20 -19.97 8.11 -21.46
CA MET A 20 -20.24 7.98 -20.03
C MET A 20 -19.59 6.75 -19.40
N SER A 21 -19.61 5.60 -20.10
CA SER A 21 -18.93 4.39 -19.63
C SER A 21 -17.41 4.56 -19.52
N ASN A 22 -16.80 5.21 -20.52
CA ASN A 22 -15.36 5.49 -20.54
C ASN A 22 -14.94 6.46 -19.44
N LEU A 23 -15.75 7.51 -19.18
CA LEU A 23 -15.52 8.46 -18.09
C LEU A 23 -15.52 7.75 -16.73
N ASN A 24 -16.52 6.90 -16.46
CA ASN A 24 -16.58 6.11 -15.23
C ASN A 24 -15.35 5.21 -15.04
N LYS A 25 -14.85 4.60 -16.12
CA LYS A 25 -13.64 3.78 -16.07
C LYS A 25 -12.40 4.61 -15.76
N LEU A 26 -12.30 5.81 -16.32
CA LEU A 26 -11.20 6.74 -16.07
C LEU A 26 -11.23 7.27 -14.63
N GLU A 27 -12.40 7.65 -14.12
CA GLU A 27 -12.60 8.10 -12.74
C GLU A 27 -12.14 7.04 -11.73
N ARG A 28 -12.55 5.78 -11.92
CA ARG A 28 -12.08 4.68 -11.06
C ARG A 28 -10.57 4.50 -11.12
N LYS A 29 -9.96 4.69 -12.30
CA LYS A 29 -8.50 4.60 -12.47
C LYS A 29 -7.77 5.73 -11.76
N LEU A 30 -8.28 6.96 -11.87
CA LEU A 30 -7.74 8.14 -11.17
C LEU A 30 -7.87 7.96 -9.66
N GLN A 31 -9.03 7.58 -9.16
CA GLN A 31 -9.27 7.29 -7.75
C GLN A 31 -8.33 6.19 -7.22
N TYR A 32 -8.08 5.13 -8.00
CA TYR A 32 -7.11 4.11 -7.60
C TYR A 32 -5.68 4.66 -7.55
N SER A 33 -5.28 5.47 -8.54
CA SER A 33 -3.96 6.10 -8.60
C SER A 33 -3.71 6.98 -7.39
N GLU A 34 -4.63 7.90 -7.09
CA GLU A 34 -4.53 8.82 -5.94
C GLU A 34 -4.47 8.07 -4.62
N ASN A 35 -5.34 7.09 -4.42
CA ASN A 35 -5.36 6.33 -3.16
C ASN A 35 -4.22 5.31 -3.04
N SER A 36 -3.53 4.98 -4.14
CA SER A 36 -2.33 4.14 -4.11
C SER A 36 -1.07 4.88 -3.71
N GLN A 37 -1.08 6.20 -3.85
CA GLN A 37 0.05 7.05 -3.48
C GLN A 37 0.08 7.26 -1.96
N TRP A 38 1.24 6.98 -1.37
CA TRP A 38 1.51 7.23 0.05
C TRP A 38 2.27 8.54 0.17
N THR A 39 1.65 9.52 0.81
CA THR A 39 2.34 10.76 1.17
C THR A 39 3.30 10.51 2.33
N GLN A 40 4.26 11.43 2.53
CA GLN A 40 5.20 11.33 3.65
C GLN A 40 4.49 11.36 5.00
N HIS A 41 3.41 12.13 5.13
CA HIS A 41 2.62 12.21 6.36
C HIS A 41 1.90 10.89 6.65
N GLU A 42 1.22 10.32 5.65
CA GLU A 42 0.55 9.02 5.78
C GLU A 42 1.54 7.90 6.10
N HIS A 43 2.74 7.94 5.52
CA HIS A 43 3.77 6.98 5.85
C HIS A 43 4.27 7.12 7.30
N HIS A 44 4.40 8.34 7.82
CA HIS A 44 4.71 8.55 9.23
C HIS A 44 3.62 7.98 10.15
N LEU A 45 2.34 8.24 9.86
CA LEU A 45 1.21 7.67 10.59
C LEU A 45 1.20 6.14 10.51
N PHE A 46 1.53 5.58 9.35
CA PHE A 46 1.68 4.13 9.18
C PHE A 46 2.74 3.56 10.13
N ILE A 47 3.94 4.17 10.20
CA ILE A 47 5.00 3.70 11.10
C ILE A 47 4.57 3.83 12.58
N GLN A 48 3.92 4.93 12.96
CA GLN A 48 3.38 5.12 14.32
C GLN A 48 2.31 4.06 14.66
N GLY A 49 1.40 3.77 13.73
CA GLY A 49 0.42 2.72 13.87
C GLY A 49 1.07 1.34 14.04
N ILE A 50 2.08 1.02 13.23
CA ILE A 50 2.85 -0.23 13.35
C ILE A 50 3.54 -0.33 14.71
N ASN A 51 4.12 0.77 15.22
CA ASN A 51 4.75 0.79 16.53
C ASN A 51 3.74 0.60 17.68
N THR A 52 2.52 1.09 17.50
CA THR A 52 1.47 1.05 18.52
C THR A 52 0.77 -0.31 18.56
N TYR A 53 0.35 -0.81 17.39
CA TYR A 53 -0.52 -1.99 17.27
C TYR A 53 0.23 -3.25 16.84
N GLY A 54 1.42 -3.10 16.24
CA GLY A 54 2.18 -4.18 15.64
C GLY A 54 1.87 -4.41 14.16
N LYS A 55 2.67 -5.27 13.53
CA LYS A 55 2.65 -5.55 12.09
C LYS A 55 1.36 -6.23 11.58
N THR A 56 0.71 -7.03 12.42
CA THR A 56 -0.44 -7.88 12.03
C THR A 56 -1.79 -7.16 12.14
N LYS A 57 -1.88 -6.10 12.95
CA LYS A 57 -3.11 -5.36 13.26
C LYS A 57 -3.44 -4.28 12.22
N GLN A 58 -3.61 -4.69 10.98
CA GLN A 58 -3.76 -3.77 9.83
C GLN A 58 -5.05 -2.93 9.89
N LYS A 59 -6.11 -3.43 10.54
CA LYS A 59 -7.36 -2.70 10.70
C LYS A 59 -7.19 -1.51 11.62
N GLU A 60 -6.54 -1.72 12.76
CA GLU A 60 -6.24 -0.69 13.75
C GLU A 60 -5.25 0.35 13.19
N VAL A 61 -4.28 -0.09 12.39
CA VAL A 61 -3.37 0.83 11.67
C VAL A 61 -4.12 1.67 10.63
N ALA A 62 -5.09 1.10 9.92
CA ALA A 62 -5.92 1.85 8.97
C ALA A 62 -6.81 2.88 9.67
N GLU A 63 -7.44 2.50 10.79
CA GLU A 63 -8.21 3.41 11.64
C GLU A 63 -7.35 4.55 12.19
N TYR A 64 -6.07 4.28 12.47
CA TYR A 64 -5.12 5.31 12.91
C TYR A 64 -4.75 6.30 11.79
N ILE A 65 -4.52 5.82 10.56
CA ILE A 65 -4.15 6.67 9.42
C ILE A 65 -5.35 7.47 8.88
N GLN A 66 -6.55 6.90 8.95
CA GLN A 66 -7.85 7.45 8.50
C GLN A 66 -8.00 7.68 6.99
N THR A 67 -6.92 7.97 6.25
CA THR A 67 -6.96 8.26 4.80
C THR A 67 -6.77 7.02 3.91
N LYS A 68 -6.39 5.87 4.49
CA LYS A 68 -6.13 4.62 3.79
C LYS A 68 -6.95 3.50 4.40
N ASN A 69 -7.58 2.69 3.56
CA ASN A 69 -8.38 1.56 4.03
C ASN A 69 -7.51 0.35 4.40
N THR A 70 -8.09 -0.60 5.12
CA THR A 70 -7.40 -1.82 5.60
C THR A 70 -6.69 -2.58 4.48
N LYS A 71 -7.29 -2.69 3.29
CA LYS A 71 -6.69 -3.41 2.16
C LYS A 71 -5.45 -2.70 1.61
N GLN A 72 -5.48 -1.37 1.56
CA GLN A 72 -4.35 -0.53 1.15
C GLN A 72 -3.22 -0.62 2.17
N VAL A 73 -3.53 -0.49 3.46
CA VAL A 73 -2.56 -0.64 4.56
C VAL A 73 -1.94 -2.03 4.54
N SER A 74 -2.73 -3.08 4.30
CA SER A 74 -2.26 -4.45 4.15
C SER A 74 -1.24 -4.58 3.03
N SER A 75 -1.62 -4.08 1.84
CA SER A 75 -0.78 -4.15 0.64
C SER A 75 0.52 -3.34 0.81
N HIS A 76 0.45 -2.18 1.45
CA HIS A 76 1.61 -1.35 1.74
C HIS A 76 2.52 -1.99 2.79
N SER A 77 1.94 -2.50 3.88
CA SER A 77 2.66 -3.22 4.92
C SER A 77 3.43 -4.41 4.35
N GLN A 78 2.77 -5.23 3.54
CA GLN A 78 3.43 -6.34 2.85
C GLN A 78 4.63 -5.87 2.03
N LYS A 79 4.45 -4.88 1.16
CA LYS A 79 5.54 -4.34 0.33
C LYS A 79 6.67 -3.75 1.18
N PHE A 80 6.34 -3.02 2.23
CA PHE A 80 7.30 -2.42 3.14
C PHE A 80 8.17 -3.49 3.82
N PHE A 81 7.56 -4.47 4.47
CA PHE A 81 8.29 -5.54 5.15
C PHE A 81 9.01 -6.48 4.18
N SER A 82 8.48 -6.74 2.98
CA SER A 82 9.20 -7.51 1.95
C SER A 82 10.50 -6.81 1.52
N LYS A 83 10.50 -5.47 1.39
CA LYS A 83 11.76 -4.74 1.10
C LYS A 83 12.79 -4.90 2.21
N LEU A 84 12.35 -4.80 3.47
CA LEU A 84 13.23 -4.98 4.63
C LEU A 84 13.76 -6.43 4.72
N GLN A 85 12.93 -7.41 4.41
CA GLN A 85 13.31 -8.81 4.34
C GLN A 85 14.38 -9.06 3.28
N ILE A 86 14.18 -8.59 2.05
CA ILE A 86 15.17 -8.74 0.96
C ILE A 86 16.51 -8.10 1.37
N TRP A 87 16.46 -6.91 1.97
CA TRP A 87 17.65 -6.26 2.47
C TRP A 87 18.37 -7.11 3.54
N TYR A 88 17.61 -7.68 4.49
CA TYR A 88 18.16 -8.55 5.53
C TYR A 88 18.84 -9.78 4.94
N GLU A 89 18.16 -10.50 4.06
CA GLU A 89 18.68 -11.72 3.41
C GLU A 89 19.94 -11.45 2.59
N THR A 90 20.05 -10.24 2.00
CA THR A 90 21.22 -9.85 1.21
C THR A 90 22.42 -9.46 2.07
N ASN A 91 22.19 -8.83 3.23
CA ASN A 91 23.25 -8.18 4.02
C ASN A 91 23.61 -8.94 5.30
N VAL A 92 22.72 -9.78 5.83
CA VAL A 92 22.91 -10.46 7.12
C VAL A 92 23.20 -11.93 6.87
N THR A 93 24.48 -12.25 6.74
CA THR A 93 24.94 -13.63 6.45
C THR A 93 25.13 -14.49 7.69
N ASN A 94 25.25 -13.87 8.87
CA ASN A 94 25.47 -14.56 10.14
C ASN A 94 24.86 -13.76 11.31
N ARG A 95 24.76 -14.40 12.48
CA ARG A 95 24.13 -13.80 13.68
C ARG A 95 24.87 -12.57 14.21
N SER A 96 26.18 -12.45 13.97
CA SER A 96 26.93 -11.26 14.41
C SER A 96 26.54 -9.99 13.65
N MET A 97 25.86 -10.09 12.50
CA MET A 97 25.41 -8.93 11.70
C MET A 97 23.99 -8.45 12.04
N VAL A 98 23.36 -9.03 13.06
CA VAL A 98 22.01 -8.68 13.52
C VAL A 98 21.92 -7.25 14.09
N PRO A 99 22.90 -6.74 14.88
CA PRO A 99 22.87 -5.38 15.37
C PRO A 99 22.81 -4.32 14.25
N GLU A 100 23.52 -4.54 13.15
CA GLU A 100 23.52 -3.68 11.96
C GLU A 100 22.14 -3.67 11.31
N ALA A 101 21.47 -4.82 11.23
CA ALA A 101 20.11 -4.92 10.75
C ALA A 101 19.11 -4.21 11.66
N GLU A 102 19.26 -4.32 12.98
CA GLU A 102 18.43 -3.57 13.92
C GLU A 102 18.57 -2.07 13.71
N GLN A 103 19.80 -1.58 13.56
CA GLN A 103 20.07 -0.17 13.32
C GLN A 103 19.45 0.29 12.00
N TYR A 104 19.61 -0.50 10.93
CA TYR A 104 19.03 -0.22 9.63
C TYR A 104 17.49 -0.15 9.69
N PHE A 105 16.82 -1.06 10.39
CA PHE A 105 15.35 -1.02 10.52
C PHE A 105 14.87 0.14 11.41
N LYS A 106 15.61 0.47 12.48
CA LYS A 106 15.30 1.62 13.36
C LYS A 106 15.33 2.95 12.60
N GLN A 107 16.16 3.08 11.55
CA GLN A 107 16.21 4.30 10.73
C GLN A 107 14.88 4.61 10.02
N TYR A 108 14.03 3.59 9.79
CA TYR A 108 12.68 3.76 9.23
C TYR A 108 11.65 4.17 10.29
N GLY A 109 12.09 4.46 11.52
CA GLY A 109 11.22 4.86 12.64
C GLY A 109 10.52 3.68 13.34
N LEU A 110 10.89 2.43 13.02
CA LEU A 110 10.36 1.26 13.72
C LEU A 110 10.90 1.19 15.15
N SER A 111 10.01 0.92 16.10
CA SER A 111 10.36 0.74 17.51
C SER A 111 11.22 -0.51 17.70
N ALA A 112 12.08 -0.50 18.73
CA ALA A 112 12.94 -1.64 19.04
C ALA A 112 12.14 -2.94 19.18
N LYS A 113 10.95 -2.88 19.80
CA LYS A 113 10.05 -4.03 19.93
C LYS A 113 9.65 -4.62 18.57
N VAL A 114 9.18 -3.78 17.64
CA VAL A 114 8.76 -4.23 16.30
C VAL A 114 9.95 -4.78 15.51
N VAL A 115 11.10 -4.12 15.59
CA VAL A 115 12.34 -4.54 14.93
C VAL A 115 12.78 -5.92 15.43
N SER A 116 12.88 -6.12 16.74
CA SER A 116 13.29 -7.41 17.31
C SER A 116 12.29 -8.52 16.96
N GLN A 117 10.98 -8.25 17.02
CA GLN A 117 9.96 -9.22 16.60
C GLN A 117 10.13 -9.60 15.12
N PHE A 118 10.34 -8.62 14.25
CA PHE A 118 10.49 -8.88 12.82
C PHE A 118 11.78 -9.66 12.51
N ILE A 119 12.90 -9.35 13.15
CA ILE A 119 14.15 -10.11 12.98
C ILE A 119 13.98 -11.56 13.45
N LEU A 120 13.30 -11.79 14.58
CA LEU A 120 12.99 -13.15 15.03
C LEU A 120 12.15 -13.91 14.00
N GLU A 121 11.11 -13.27 13.44
CA GLU A 121 10.32 -13.87 12.35
C GLU A 121 11.20 -14.27 11.15
N LEU A 122 12.14 -13.42 10.75
CA LEU A 122 13.05 -13.70 9.63
C LEU A 122 13.96 -14.89 9.93
N GLN A 123 14.53 -14.96 11.14
CA GLN A 123 15.40 -16.06 11.56
C GLN A 123 14.67 -17.41 11.62
N THR A 124 13.39 -17.40 12.02
CA THR A 124 12.57 -18.62 12.10
C THR A 124 12.10 -19.16 10.73
N LYS A 125 12.08 -18.33 9.69
CA LYS A 125 11.61 -18.73 8.34
C LYS A 125 12.71 -19.33 7.46
N SER A 126 13.97 -19.17 7.83
CA SER A 126 15.13 -19.77 7.15
C SER A 126 15.44 -21.20 7.64
N GLN A 127 14.58 -21.80 8.47
CA GLN A 127 14.62 -23.22 8.87
C GLN A 127 13.43 -23.96 8.24
#